data_AF-A0A5E4D4I6-F1
#
_entry.id   AF-A0A5E4D4I6-F1
#
_cell.length_a   1.000
_cell.length_b   1.000
_cell.length_c   1.000
_cell.angle_alpha   90.00
_cell.angle_beta   90.00
_cell.angle_gamma   90.00
#
_symmetry.space_group_name_H-M   'P 1'
#
loop_
_entity.id
_entity.type
_entity.pdbx_description
1 polymer ?
#
loop_
_entity_poly.entity_id
_entity_poly.type
_entity_poly.pdbx_seq_one_letter_code
_entity_poly.pdbx_strand_id
1 'polypeptide(L)'
;MQVGGVLKAGRGLQPNLMCPIPLYFGGKDIFMTEEQKKYYNAMKKLGSKKPQKPIPRPQNKIQGMVYDFVTKQVFDITIMVLICLNMVTMMVETDDQSQLKVDILYNINMVFIIIFTGECVLKMFALRQYYFTVGWNIFDFVVVILSIVGLALSDLIQKYFVSPTLFRVIRLARIGRVLRLIRGAKGIRTLLFALMMSLPALFNIGLLLFLVMFIYSIFGMSNFAYVKKESGIDDMFNFETFGNSIICLFEITTSAGWDGLLNPILNSGPPDCDPTLENPGTSVRGDCGNPSIGICFFCSYIIISFLIVVNMYIAIILENFNVATEESSEPLGEDDFEMFYETWEKFDPDATQFIDYSRLSDFVDTLQEPLRIAKPNKIKLITLDLPMVPGDKIHCLDILFALTKEVLGDSGEMDALKQTMEEKFMAANPSKVSYEPITTTLKRKHEEVCAIKIQRAYRRHLLQRSVKQASYMYRHSQDGSGDRAPEKEGLIASTMSKMYGPENGNSAAQSQGEEKSPSGETGPTTTGPTTTGLTSVSPSDTTPPTPVSPSEAALPSSPPPGQTVRPGVKESLV
;
A
#
# COMPACT_ATOMS: atom_id res chain seq x y z
N MET A 1 62.29 -21.35 -46.96
CA MET A 1 61.71 -21.55 -48.30
C MET A 1 60.63 -20.49 -48.46
N GLN A 2 60.86 -19.53 -49.34
CA GLN A 2 60.09 -18.30 -49.50
C GLN A 2 59.23 -18.44 -50.76
N VAL A 3 57.90 -18.42 -50.62
CA VAL A 3 56.91 -18.10 -51.67
C VAL A 3 55.66 -17.66 -50.89
N GLY A 4 55.00 -16.51 -51.07
CA GLY A 4 55.06 -15.51 -52.11
C GLY A 4 53.65 -15.27 -52.68
N GLY A 5 52.91 -14.33 -52.09
CA GLY A 5 51.86 -13.54 -52.76
C GLY A 5 50.40 -14.06 -52.73
N VAL A 6 49.33 -13.26 -52.87
CA VAL A 6 49.09 -11.80 -52.98
C VAL A 6 47.56 -11.56 -52.78
N LEU A 7 47.17 -10.36 -52.28
CA LEU A 7 45.88 -9.63 -52.41
C LEU A 7 44.66 -10.09 -51.57
N LYS A 8 43.71 -9.24 -51.11
CA LYS A 8 43.62 -7.82 -50.68
C LYS A 8 42.13 -7.62 -50.26
N ALA A 9 41.91 -6.94 -49.13
CA ALA A 9 40.71 -6.16 -48.73
C ALA A 9 39.32 -6.82 -48.58
N GLY A 10 38.71 -6.66 -47.40
CA GLY A 10 37.25 -6.75 -47.24
C GLY A 10 36.70 -6.82 -45.81
N ARG A 11 36.40 -5.65 -45.23
CA ARG A 11 35.43 -5.36 -44.13
C ARG A 11 35.69 -5.92 -42.72
N GLY A 12 35.63 -4.99 -41.77
CA GLY A 12 35.78 -5.23 -40.34
C GLY A 12 34.65 -6.07 -39.74
N LEU A 13 35.06 -7.03 -38.90
CA LEU A 13 34.21 -7.67 -37.91
C LEU A 13 34.11 -6.77 -36.67
N GLN A 14 32.88 -6.51 -36.25
CA GLN A 14 32.55 -6.03 -34.91
C GLN A 14 32.94 -7.10 -33.86
N PRO A 15 33.54 -6.75 -32.72
CA PRO A 15 33.53 -7.59 -31.54
C PRO A 15 32.41 -7.18 -30.57
N ASN A 16 31.91 -8.16 -29.83
CA ASN A 16 31.04 -8.06 -28.64
C ASN A 16 29.54 -8.25 -28.86
N LEU A 17 29.17 -9.49 -29.23
CA LEU A 17 27.93 -10.11 -28.80
C LEU A 17 28.28 -11.21 -27.78
N MET A 18 28.42 -10.85 -26.51
CA MET A 18 28.38 -11.79 -25.39
C MET A 18 27.34 -11.30 -24.40
N CYS A 19 26.11 -11.78 -24.57
CA CYS A 19 25.11 -11.80 -23.50
C CYS A 19 25.60 -12.74 -22.40
N PRO A 20 25.73 -12.28 -21.14
CA PRO A 20 25.84 -13.20 -20.03
C PRO A 20 24.45 -13.81 -19.80
N ILE A 21 24.35 -15.13 -19.99
CA ILE A 21 23.21 -15.92 -19.56
C ILE A 21 23.15 -15.83 -18.02
N PRO A 22 22.03 -15.43 -17.39
CA PRO A 22 21.95 -15.40 -15.94
C PRO A 22 21.85 -16.84 -15.43
N LEU A 23 22.94 -17.32 -14.83
CA LEU A 23 22.98 -18.58 -14.09
C LEU A 23 22.31 -18.35 -12.73
N TYR A 24 21.05 -18.78 -12.61
CA TYR A 24 20.30 -18.74 -11.36
C TYR A 24 20.76 -19.86 -10.42
N PHE A 25 21.65 -19.54 -9.46
CA PHE A 25 21.90 -20.37 -8.27
C PHE A 25 21.87 -19.45 -7.04
N GLY A 26 20.88 -19.62 -6.16
CA GLY A 26 20.87 -18.96 -4.84
C GLY A 26 20.11 -17.63 -4.69
N GLY A 27 19.22 -17.26 -5.62
CA GLY A 27 18.15 -16.26 -5.38
C GLY A 27 18.54 -14.80 -5.09
N LYS A 28 19.83 -14.42 -5.06
CA LYS A 28 20.30 -13.03 -4.99
C LYS A 28 21.31 -12.78 -6.12
N ASP A 29 21.08 -11.76 -6.95
CA ASP A 29 21.97 -11.38 -8.05
C ASP A 29 23.34 -10.94 -7.50
N ILE A 30 24.38 -11.73 -7.76
CA ILE A 30 25.76 -11.54 -7.25
C ILE A 30 26.45 -10.29 -7.86
N PHE A 31 25.85 -9.68 -8.89
CA PHE A 31 26.48 -8.63 -9.70
C PHE A 31 26.01 -7.20 -9.39
N MET A 32 25.12 -7.00 -8.39
CA MET A 32 24.64 -5.65 -8.03
C MET A 32 25.36 -5.13 -6.78
N THR A 33 25.76 -3.86 -6.79
CA THR A 33 26.21 -3.16 -5.58
C THR A 33 25.05 -2.99 -4.60
N GLU A 34 25.34 -2.72 -3.32
CA GLU A 34 24.29 -2.51 -2.32
C GLU A 34 23.34 -1.35 -2.68
N GLU A 35 23.86 -0.26 -3.25
CA GLU A 35 23.04 0.86 -3.75
C GLU A 35 22.16 0.47 -4.94
N GLN A 36 22.71 -0.27 -5.90
CA GLN A 36 21.97 -0.77 -7.05
C GLN A 36 20.84 -1.73 -6.64
N LYS A 37 21.09 -2.56 -5.63
CA LYS A 37 20.08 -3.47 -5.07
C LYS A 37 18.95 -2.71 -4.38
N LYS A 38 19.25 -1.63 -3.64
CA LYS A 38 18.23 -0.73 -3.05
C LYS A 38 17.36 -0.09 -4.13
N TYR A 39 17.98 0.45 -5.18
CA TYR A 39 17.25 1.00 -6.33
C TYR A 39 16.38 -0.08 -7.01
N TYR A 40 16.93 -1.28 -7.20
CA TYR A 40 16.22 -2.39 -7.84
C TYR A 40 15.00 -2.83 -7.03
N ASN A 41 15.16 -3.01 -5.73
CA ASN A 41 14.08 -3.41 -4.82
C ASN A 41 12.97 -2.35 -4.79
N ALA A 42 13.32 -1.06 -4.67
CA ALA A 42 12.35 0.04 -4.71
C ALA A 42 11.56 0.04 -6.02
N MET A 43 12.24 -0.13 -7.16
CA MET A 43 11.61 -0.16 -8.49
C MET A 43 10.74 -1.40 -8.72
N LYS A 44 11.13 -2.56 -8.18
CA LYS A 44 10.33 -3.79 -8.20
C LYS A 44 9.06 -3.66 -7.34
N LYS A 45 9.19 -3.06 -6.14
CA LYS A 45 8.05 -2.75 -5.25
C LYS A 45 7.10 -1.72 -5.87
N LEU A 46 7.64 -0.73 -6.59
CA LEU A 46 6.88 0.27 -7.33
C LEU A 46 5.99 -0.36 -8.42
N GLY A 47 6.48 -1.40 -9.11
CA GLY A 47 5.75 -2.08 -10.19
C GLY A 47 4.69 -3.07 -9.73
N SER A 48 4.78 -3.56 -8.50
CA SER A 48 3.86 -4.58 -7.98
C SER A 48 2.58 -3.98 -7.39
N LYS A 49 2.64 -2.77 -6.81
CA LYS A 49 1.47 -2.10 -6.23
C LYS A 49 0.88 -1.09 -7.19
N LYS A 50 -0.32 -1.41 -7.70
CA LYS A 50 -1.17 -0.46 -8.43
C LYS A 50 -2.08 0.28 -7.44
N PRO A 51 -2.40 1.56 -7.69
CA PRO A 51 -3.41 2.26 -6.90
C PRO A 51 -4.69 1.43 -6.93
N GLN A 52 -5.16 1.00 -5.75
CA GLN A 52 -6.41 0.27 -5.67
C GLN A 52 -7.55 1.26 -5.92
N LYS A 53 -8.53 0.85 -6.74
CA LYS A 53 -9.71 1.68 -6.94
C LYS A 53 -10.43 1.81 -5.59
N PRO A 54 -10.73 3.04 -5.13
CA PRO A 54 -11.54 3.22 -3.94
C PRO A 54 -12.87 2.50 -4.15
N ILE A 55 -13.42 1.92 -3.08
CA ILE A 55 -14.68 1.20 -3.16
C ILE A 55 -15.75 2.22 -3.57
N PRO A 56 -16.41 2.06 -4.74
CA PRO A 56 -17.27 3.09 -5.28
C PRO A 56 -18.47 3.33 -4.36
N ARG A 57 -18.76 4.60 -4.10
CA ARG A 57 -19.92 4.98 -3.30
C ARG A 57 -21.21 4.50 -3.99
N PRO A 58 -22.11 3.82 -3.28
CA PRO A 58 -23.36 3.36 -3.86
C PRO A 58 -24.25 4.54 -4.28
N GLN A 59 -24.89 4.43 -5.45
CA GLN A 59 -25.74 5.50 -6.02
C GLN A 59 -27.02 5.76 -5.21
N ASN A 60 -27.53 4.73 -4.50
CA ASN A 60 -28.75 4.83 -3.70
C ASN A 60 -28.52 5.75 -2.50
N LYS A 61 -29.40 6.73 -2.28
CA LYS A 61 -29.25 7.72 -1.19
C LYS A 61 -29.11 7.09 0.20
N ILE A 62 -29.95 6.10 0.52
CA ILE A 62 -29.93 5.41 1.82
C ILE A 62 -28.62 4.64 1.99
N GLN A 63 -28.24 3.86 0.99
CA GLN A 63 -27.02 3.06 1.01
C GLN A 63 -25.75 3.94 1.03
N GLY A 64 -25.80 5.08 0.34
CA GLY A 64 -24.74 6.09 0.35
C GLY A 64 -24.56 6.71 1.73
N MET A 65 -25.64 7.04 2.45
CA MET A 65 -25.53 7.52 3.84
C MET A 65 -24.93 6.46 4.77
N VAL A 66 -25.32 5.19 4.61
CA VAL A 66 -24.74 4.09 5.41
C VAL A 66 -23.26 3.91 5.09
N TYR A 67 -22.88 3.98 3.81
CA TYR A 67 -21.49 3.97 3.38
C TYR A 67 -20.70 5.12 4.01
N ASP A 68 -21.22 6.35 3.93
CA ASP A 68 -20.56 7.53 4.50
C ASP A 68 -20.45 7.46 6.03
N PHE A 69 -21.35 6.74 6.70
CA PHE A 69 -21.28 6.51 8.15
C PHE A 69 -20.24 5.44 8.52
N VAL A 70 -20.26 4.30 7.83
CA VAL A 70 -19.38 3.14 8.09
C VAL A 70 -17.92 3.45 7.75
N THR A 71 -17.67 4.28 6.73
CA THR A 71 -16.31 4.64 6.30
C THR A 71 -15.67 5.73 7.19
N LYS A 72 -16.41 6.32 8.14
CA LYS A 72 -15.83 7.32 9.07
C LYS A 72 -14.91 6.66 10.08
N GLN A 73 -13.74 7.27 10.31
CA GLN A 73 -12.78 6.85 11.33
C GLN A 73 -13.40 6.72 12.74
N VAL A 74 -14.37 7.57 13.08
CA VAL A 74 -15.07 7.52 14.38
C VAL A 74 -15.83 6.20 14.56
N PHE A 75 -16.42 5.65 13.49
CA PHE A 75 -17.11 4.37 13.54
C PHE A 75 -16.12 3.24 13.87
N ASP A 76 -15.00 3.18 13.15
CA ASP A 76 -13.96 2.17 13.38
C ASP A 76 -13.34 2.30 14.80
N ILE A 77 -13.08 3.52 15.30
CA ILE A 77 -12.61 3.73 16.67
C ILE A 77 -13.65 3.24 17.70
N THR A 78 -14.94 3.49 17.48
CA THR A 78 -16.01 3.06 18.40
C THR A 78 -16.08 1.54 18.49
N ILE A 79 -16.01 0.85 17.35
CA ILE A 79 -15.95 -0.62 17.31
C ILE A 79 -14.70 -1.13 18.04
N MET A 80 -13.55 -0.49 17.83
CA MET A 80 -12.31 -0.87 18.50
C MET A 80 -12.42 -0.74 20.03
N VAL A 81 -13.03 0.33 20.54
CA VAL A 81 -13.31 0.49 21.98
C VAL A 81 -14.25 -0.59 22.50
N LEU A 82 -15.31 -0.94 21.76
CA LEU A 82 -16.24 -2.00 22.15
C LEU A 82 -15.57 -3.38 22.19
N ILE A 83 -14.61 -3.65 21.31
CA ILE A 83 -13.79 -4.87 21.36
C ILE A 83 -12.98 -4.91 22.66
N CYS A 84 -12.34 -3.81 23.04
CA CYS A 84 -11.60 -3.70 24.30
C CYS A 84 -12.52 -3.92 25.51
N LEU A 85 -13.71 -3.32 25.52
CA LEU A 85 -14.69 -3.55 26.59
C LEU A 85 -15.15 -5.01 26.65
N ASN A 86 -15.38 -5.65 25.50
CA ASN A 86 -15.72 -7.08 25.46
C ASN A 86 -14.56 -7.95 26.01
N MET A 87 -13.31 -7.60 25.74
CA MET A 87 -12.15 -8.28 26.31
C MET A 87 -12.15 -8.19 27.84
N VAL A 88 -12.39 -7.00 28.41
CA VAL A 88 -12.48 -6.81 29.87
C VAL A 88 -13.56 -7.72 30.47
N THR A 89 -14.72 -7.87 29.81
CA THR A 89 -15.76 -8.78 30.32
C THR A 89 -15.33 -10.25 30.35
N MET A 90 -14.46 -10.68 29.45
CA MET A 90 -13.89 -12.03 29.49
C MET A 90 -12.89 -12.20 30.64
N MET A 91 -12.15 -11.14 31.00
CA MET A 91 -11.19 -11.17 32.12
C MET A 91 -11.88 -11.23 33.49
N VAL A 92 -13.14 -10.82 33.58
CA VAL A 92 -13.92 -10.86 34.83
C VAL A 92 -14.45 -12.28 35.13
N GLU A 93 -14.41 -13.20 34.16
CA GLU A 93 -14.79 -14.59 34.39
C GLU A 93 -13.84 -15.27 35.40
N THR A 94 -14.39 -15.93 36.42
CA THR A 94 -13.67 -16.69 37.45
C THR A 94 -14.15 -18.15 37.50
N ASP A 95 -13.34 -19.05 38.03
CA ASP A 95 -13.79 -20.39 38.42
C ASP A 95 -14.74 -20.25 39.63
N ASP A 96 -15.86 -20.99 39.68
CA ASP A 96 -16.94 -20.88 40.69
C ASP A 96 -17.65 -19.52 40.83
N GLN A 97 -18.40 -19.14 39.79
CA GLN A 97 -19.19 -17.90 39.80
C GLN A 97 -20.61 -18.11 40.34
N SER A 98 -21.13 -17.12 41.08
CA SER A 98 -22.56 -17.06 41.40
C SER A 98 -23.41 -17.04 40.11
N GLN A 99 -24.58 -17.69 40.14
CA GLN A 99 -25.48 -17.74 38.97
C GLN A 99 -25.86 -16.34 38.46
N LEU A 100 -26.07 -15.39 39.38
CA LEU A 100 -26.34 -13.99 39.04
C LEU A 100 -25.21 -13.35 38.20
N LYS A 101 -23.94 -13.64 38.53
CA LYS A 101 -22.78 -13.15 37.77
C LYS A 101 -22.77 -13.78 36.37
N VAL A 102 -23.06 -15.07 36.26
CA VAL A 102 -23.14 -15.79 34.96
C VAL A 102 -24.22 -15.19 34.07
N ASP A 103 -25.42 -14.95 34.60
CA ASP A 103 -26.55 -14.39 33.85
C ASP A 103 -26.26 -12.96 33.36
N ILE A 104 -25.66 -12.13 34.22
CA ILE A 104 -25.26 -10.76 33.85
C ILE A 104 -24.20 -10.80 32.74
N LEU A 105 -23.16 -11.63 32.88
CA LEU A 105 -22.11 -11.79 31.87
C LEU A 105 -22.68 -12.34 30.55
N TYR A 106 -23.65 -13.25 30.59
CA TYR A 106 -24.33 -13.76 29.41
C TYR A 106 -25.08 -12.64 28.68
N ASN A 107 -25.89 -11.85 29.40
CA ASN A 107 -26.63 -10.73 28.83
C ASN A 107 -25.70 -9.68 28.20
N ILE A 108 -24.60 -9.34 28.86
CA ILE A 108 -23.60 -8.42 28.32
C ILE A 108 -22.95 -8.99 27.04
N ASN A 109 -22.59 -10.28 27.05
CA ASN A 109 -22.03 -10.94 25.86
C ASN A 109 -23.01 -10.97 24.69
N MET A 110 -24.30 -11.16 24.95
CA MET A 110 -25.36 -11.11 23.95
C MET A 110 -25.45 -9.71 23.32
N VAL A 111 -25.37 -8.64 24.12
CA VAL A 111 -25.34 -7.25 23.61
C VAL A 111 -24.14 -7.04 22.67
N PHE A 112 -22.94 -7.49 23.05
CA PHE A 112 -21.77 -7.38 22.17
C PHE A 112 -21.94 -8.14 20.85
N ILE A 113 -22.53 -9.34 20.89
CA ILE A 113 -22.81 -10.12 19.68
C ILE A 113 -23.75 -9.34 18.76
N ILE A 114 -24.84 -8.79 19.29
CA ILE A 114 -25.79 -7.98 18.51
C ILE A 114 -25.08 -6.77 17.88
N ILE A 115 -24.21 -6.08 18.62
CA ILE A 115 -23.47 -4.92 18.07
C ILE A 115 -22.52 -5.35 16.95
N PHE A 116 -21.71 -6.40 17.13
CA PHE A 116 -20.77 -6.87 16.10
C PHE A 116 -21.48 -7.48 14.88
N THR A 117 -22.60 -8.16 15.08
CA THR A 117 -23.46 -8.59 13.98
C THR A 117 -24.03 -7.38 13.23
N GLY A 118 -24.49 -6.35 13.96
CA GLY A 118 -24.97 -5.10 13.38
C GLY A 118 -23.89 -4.39 12.56
N GLU A 119 -22.67 -4.28 13.08
CA GLU A 119 -21.50 -3.76 12.36
C GLU A 119 -21.26 -4.52 11.06
N CYS A 120 -21.18 -5.85 11.14
CA CYS A 120 -20.92 -6.73 10.00
C CYS A 120 -22.01 -6.58 8.92
N VAL A 121 -23.28 -6.52 9.31
CA VAL A 121 -24.42 -6.32 8.40
C VAL A 121 -24.38 -4.93 7.77
N LEU A 122 -24.09 -3.88 8.53
CA LEU A 122 -23.95 -2.52 8.01
C LEU A 122 -22.80 -2.41 7.00
N LYS A 123 -21.63 -2.99 7.31
CA LYS A 123 -20.48 -3.04 6.40
C LYS A 123 -20.80 -3.82 5.13
N MET A 124 -21.48 -4.97 5.24
CA MET A 124 -21.91 -5.76 4.09
C MET A 124 -22.93 -5.00 3.21
N PHE A 125 -23.88 -4.28 3.84
CA PHE A 125 -24.84 -3.45 3.11
C PHE A 125 -24.17 -2.26 2.42
N ALA A 126 -23.20 -1.60 3.06
CA ALA A 126 -22.46 -0.47 2.47
C ALA A 126 -21.53 -0.90 1.33
N LEU A 127 -20.71 -1.93 1.55
CA LEU A 127 -19.61 -2.32 0.67
C LEU A 127 -19.99 -3.41 -0.35
N ARG A 128 -21.13 -4.09 -0.19
CA ARG A 128 -21.64 -5.12 -1.12
C ARG A 128 -20.61 -6.23 -1.33
N GLN A 129 -20.28 -6.56 -2.59
CA GLN A 129 -19.26 -7.54 -2.95
C GLN A 129 -17.83 -7.16 -2.50
N TYR A 130 -17.54 -5.86 -2.39
CA TYR A 130 -16.22 -5.37 -1.95
C TYR A 130 -15.97 -5.64 -0.45
N TYR A 131 -17.00 -6.03 0.30
CA TYR A 131 -16.80 -6.51 1.68
C TYR A 131 -15.87 -7.72 1.71
N PHE A 132 -16.04 -8.67 0.79
CA PHE A 132 -15.30 -9.94 0.75
C PHE A 132 -13.93 -9.84 0.07
N THR A 133 -13.57 -8.69 -0.50
CA THR A 133 -12.20 -8.49 -1.05
C THR A 133 -11.20 -8.16 0.05
N VAL A 134 -11.67 -7.69 1.22
CA VAL A 134 -10.82 -7.30 2.35
C VAL A 134 -10.71 -8.46 3.34
N GLY A 135 -9.51 -9.04 3.49
CA GLY A 135 -9.27 -10.20 4.36
C GLY A 135 -9.69 -9.99 5.82
N TRP A 136 -9.48 -8.79 6.37
CA TRP A 136 -9.91 -8.45 7.74
C TRP A 136 -11.44 -8.45 7.92
N ASN A 137 -12.20 -8.08 6.89
CA ASN A 137 -13.67 -8.14 6.92
C ASN A 137 -14.17 -9.59 6.83
N ILE A 138 -13.49 -10.45 6.07
CA ILE A 138 -13.77 -11.90 6.05
C ILE A 138 -13.52 -12.51 7.43
N PHE A 139 -12.38 -12.18 8.06
CA PHE A 139 -12.06 -12.64 9.41
C PHE A 139 -13.13 -12.20 10.43
N ASP A 140 -13.53 -10.93 10.38
CA ASP A 140 -14.63 -10.40 11.20
C ASP A 140 -15.91 -11.22 11.02
N PHE A 141 -16.33 -11.43 9.76
CA PHE A 141 -17.51 -12.21 9.42
C PHE A 141 -17.46 -13.64 9.99
N VAL A 142 -16.34 -14.34 9.84
CA VAL A 142 -16.15 -15.69 10.40
C VAL A 142 -16.32 -15.66 11.94
N VAL A 143 -15.69 -14.70 12.61
CA VAL A 143 -15.80 -14.56 14.08
C VAL A 143 -17.23 -14.26 14.52
N VAL A 144 -17.99 -13.44 13.79
CA VAL A 144 -19.41 -13.19 14.07
C VAL A 144 -20.24 -14.46 13.90
N ILE A 145 -20.04 -15.21 12.81
CA ILE A 145 -20.76 -16.47 12.57
C ILE A 145 -20.46 -17.49 13.67
N LEU A 146 -19.20 -17.70 14.04
CA LEU A 146 -18.82 -18.59 15.14
C LEU A 146 -19.44 -18.16 16.47
N SER A 147 -19.60 -16.86 16.69
CA SER A 147 -20.25 -16.32 17.89
C SER A 147 -21.74 -16.61 17.94
N ILE A 148 -22.45 -16.48 16.82
CA ILE A 148 -23.89 -16.79 16.72
C ILE A 148 -24.11 -18.30 16.87
N VAL A 149 -23.28 -19.11 16.20
CA VAL A 149 -23.30 -20.57 16.33
C VAL A 149 -23.05 -20.98 17.77
N GLY A 150 -22.12 -20.33 18.47
CA GLY A 150 -21.88 -20.58 19.90
C GLY A 150 -23.09 -20.33 20.79
N LEU A 151 -23.87 -19.27 20.55
CA LEU A 151 -25.12 -19.02 21.27
C LEU A 151 -26.19 -20.06 20.93
N ALA A 152 -26.44 -20.29 19.64
CA ALA A 152 -27.47 -21.22 19.19
C ALA A 152 -27.20 -22.67 19.64
N LEU A 153 -25.92 -23.06 19.71
CA LEU A 153 -25.52 -24.35 20.24
C LEU A 153 -25.77 -24.46 21.75
N SER A 154 -25.60 -23.38 22.54
CA SER A 154 -25.93 -23.41 23.98
C SER A 154 -27.37 -23.86 24.23
N ASP A 155 -28.32 -23.37 23.43
CA ASP A 155 -29.74 -23.74 23.52
C ASP A 155 -30.02 -25.15 22.99
N LEU A 156 -29.31 -25.57 21.93
CA LEU A 156 -29.41 -26.91 21.35
C LEU A 156 -28.82 -28.00 22.25
N ILE A 157 -27.79 -27.68 23.04
CA ILE A 157 -27.09 -28.63 23.93
C ILE A 157 -27.96 -29.02 25.12
N GLN A 158 -28.81 -28.12 25.63
CA GLN A 158 -29.83 -28.50 26.61
C GLN A 158 -30.80 -29.57 26.07
N LYS A 159 -30.91 -29.69 24.74
CA LYS A 159 -31.85 -30.59 24.06
C LYS A 159 -31.20 -31.85 23.47
N TYR A 160 -29.95 -31.77 23.03
CA TYR A 160 -29.17 -32.87 22.47
C TYR A 160 -27.83 -32.93 23.21
N PHE A 161 -27.55 -34.03 23.91
CA PHE A 161 -26.34 -34.26 24.72
C PHE A 161 -25.01 -34.12 23.93
N VAL A 162 -24.60 -32.91 23.57
CA VAL A 162 -23.29 -32.64 22.98
C VAL A 162 -22.23 -32.60 24.08
N SER A 163 -21.01 -33.04 23.76
CA SER A 163 -19.86 -33.01 24.69
C SER A 163 -19.61 -31.61 25.27
N PRO A 164 -19.57 -31.45 26.61
CA PRO A 164 -19.22 -30.19 27.27
C PRO A 164 -17.85 -29.63 26.84
N THR A 165 -16.93 -30.49 26.40
CA THR A 165 -15.60 -30.10 25.91
C THR A 165 -15.69 -29.30 24.60
N LEU A 166 -16.58 -29.70 23.68
CA LEU A 166 -16.78 -28.98 22.42
C LEU A 166 -17.35 -27.58 22.67
N PHE A 167 -18.24 -27.43 23.66
CA PHE A 167 -18.74 -26.13 24.08
C PHE A 167 -17.64 -25.22 24.63
N ARG A 168 -16.71 -25.75 25.43
CA ARG A 168 -15.53 -24.99 25.91
C ARG A 168 -14.68 -24.49 24.74
N VAL A 169 -14.48 -25.32 23.71
CA VAL A 169 -13.74 -24.94 22.50
C VAL A 169 -14.47 -23.87 21.69
N ILE A 170 -15.79 -23.97 21.52
CA ILE A 170 -16.57 -22.95 20.80
C ILE A 170 -16.58 -21.63 21.56
N ARG A 171 -16.58 -21.67 22.90
CA ARG A 171 -16.37 -20.48 23.74
C ARG A 171 -14.97 -19.88 23.61
N LEU A 172 -13.97 -20.56 23.08
CA LEU A 172 -12.67 -19.95 22.73
C LEU A 172 -12.76 -19.11 21.45
N ALA A 173 -13.71 -19.38 20.55
CA ALA A 173 -13.83 -18.64 19.29
C ALA A 173 -14.11 -17.14 19.49
N ARG A 174 -14.72 -16.75 20.62
CA ARG A 174 -14.91 -15.34 20.99
C ARG A 174 -13.59 -14.58 21.23
N ILE A 175 -12.49 -15.28 21.54
CA ILE A 175 -11.13 -14.69 21.60
C ILE A 175 -10.73 -14.13 20.23
N GLY A 176 -11.24 -14.71 19.14
CA GLY A 176 -11.04 -14.20 17.78
C GLY A 176 -11.44 -12.73 17.61
N ARG A 177 -12.34 -12.19 18.44
CA ARG A 177 -12.68 -10.76 18.45
C ARG A 177 -11.53 -9.88 18.92
N VAL A 178 -10.75 -10.35 19.90
CA VAL A 178 -9.57 -9.63 20.41
C VAL A 178 -8.51 -9.49 19.32
N LEU A 179 -8.38 -10.50 18.45
CA LEU A 179 -7.46 -10.44 17.30
C LEU A 179 -7.79 -9.32 16.31
N ARG A 180 -9.02 -8.76 16.33
CA ARG A 180 -9.36 -7.60 15.51
C ARG A 180 -8.58 -6.34 15.89
N LEU A 181 -8.09 -6.23 17.14
CA LEU A 181 -7.23 -5.12 17.57
C LEU A 181 -5.92 -5.05 16.77
N ILE A 182 -5.46 -6.18 16.24
CA ILE A 182 -4.26 -6.26 15.40
C ILE A 182 -4.42 -5.39 14.14
N ARG A 183 -5.63 -5.25 13.60
CA ARG A 183 -5.89 -4.42 12.39
C ARG A 183 -5.42 -2.97 12.59
N GLY A 184 -5.67 -2.39 13.76
CA GLY A 184 -5.34 -1.01 14.10
C GLY A 184 -3.91 -0.80 14.59
N ALA A 185 -3.22 -1.87 15.00
CA ALA A 185 -1.88 -1.80 15.58
C ALA A 185 -0.80 -2.12 14.55
N LYS A 186 -0.39 -1.12 13.76
CA LYS A 186 0.61 -1.25 12.69
C LYS A 186 1.88 -2.00 13.14
N GLY A 187 2.46 -1.62 14.28
CA GLY A 187 3.66 -2.28 14.81
C GLY A 187 3.48 -3.78 15.13
N ILE A 188 2.31 -4.17 15.67
CA ILE A 188 2.00 -5.58 15.93
C ILE A 188 1.86 -6.34 14.61
N ARG A 189 1.25 -5.75 13.57
CA ARG A 189 1.13 -6.37 12.25
C ARG A 189 2.51 -6.63 11.63
N THR A 190 3.42 -5.67 11.74
CA THR A 190 4.80 -5.82 11.24
C THR A 190 5.51 -6.98 11.95
N LEU A 191 5.40 -7.08 13.27
CA LEU A 191 5.97 -8.20 14.04
C LEU A 191 5.36 -9.55 13.64
N LEU A 192 4.04 -9.62 13.48
CA LEU A 192 3.35 -10.84 13.05
C LEU A 192 3.69 -11.22 11.62
N PHE A 193 3.89 -10.26 10.74
CA PHE A 193 4.35 -10.49 9.37
C PHE A 193 5.77 -11.06 9.36
N ALA A 194 6.70 -10.46 10.10
CA ALA A 194 8.07 -10.99 10.25
C ALA A 194 8.05 -12.43 10.81
N LEU A 195 7.25 -12.69 11.83
CA LEU A 195 7.04 -14.05 12.36
C LEU A 195 6.53 -15.00 11.27
N MET A 196 5.50 -14.60 10.52
CA MET A 196 4.93 -15.41 9.44
C MET A 196 5.94 -15.71 8.33
N MET A 197 6.81 -14.75 8.00
CA MET A 197 7.89 -14.93 7.03
C MET A 197 8.96 -15.93 7.51
N SER A 198 9.15 -16.05 8.83
CA SER A 198 10.08 -17.04 9.43
C SER A 198 9.50 -18.46 9.56
N LEU A 199 8.17 -18.62 9.46
CA LEU A 199 7.49 -19.91 9.64
C LEU A 199 7.98 -21.02 8.67
N PRO A 200 8.26 -20.78 7.38
CA PRO A 200 8.75 -21.83 6.48
C PRO A 200 10.09 -22.43 6.94
N ALA A 201 11.02 -21.58 7.39
CA ALA A 201 12.30 -22.05 7.93
C ALA A 201 12.12 -22.81 9.25
N LEU A 202 11.26 -22.28 10.14
CA LEU A 202 10.91 -22.93 11.40
C LEU A 202 10.28 -24.31 11.17
N PHE A 203 9.41 -24.44 10.19
CA PHE A 203 8.75 -25.71 9.86
C PHE A 203 9.77 -26.77 9.42
N ASN A 204 10.78 -26.41 8.62
CA ASN A 204 11.82 -27.35 8.20
C ASN A 204 12.65 -27.87 9.38
N ILE A 205 13.03 -26.99 10.32
CA ILE A 205 13.77 -27.39 11.52
C ILE A 205 12.87 -28.20 12.47
N GLY A 206 11.59 -27.81 12.59
CA GLY A 206 10.58 -28.54 13.34
C GLY A 206 10.36 -29.96 12.81
N LEU A 207 10.37 -30.16 11.48
CA LEU A 207 10.31 -31.49 10.86
C LEU A 207 11.54 -32.34 11.18
N LEU A 208 12.73 -31.74 11.18
CA LEU A 208 13.96 -32.43 11.59
C LEU A 208 13.89 -32.86 13.06
N LEU A 209 13.45 -31.97 13.95
CA LEU A 209 13.27 -32.28 15.37
C LEU A 209 12.21 -33.37 15.58
N PHE A 210 11.09 -33.30 14.85
CA PHE A 210 10.05 -34.32 14.88
C PHE A 210 10.56 -35.69 14.38
N LEU A 211 11.40 -35.72 13.36
CA LEU A 211 12.04 -36.95 12.89
C LEU A 211 12.95 -37.56 13.98
N VAL A 212 13.73 -36.74 14.67
CA VAL A 212 14.57 -37.19 15.79
C VAL A 212 13.69 -37.73 16.93
N MET A 213 12.65 -36.99 17.33
CA MET A 213 11.67 -37.45 18.32
C MET A 213 11.03 -38.78 17.91
N PHE A 214 10.65 -38.92 16.64
CA PHE A 214 10.09 -40.16 16.10
C PHE A 214 11.06 -41.33 16.30
N ILE A 215 12.32 -41.20 15.89
CA ILE A 215 13.33 -42.27 16.05
C ILE A 215 13.50 -42.64 17.53
N TYR A 216 13.71 -41.65 18.40
CA TYR A 216 13.90 -41.88 19.83
C TYR A 216 12.65 -42.46 20.51
N SER A 217 11.44 -42.15 20.03
CA SER A 217 10.21 -42.73 20.59
C SER A 217 10.12 -44.24 20.32
N ILE A 218 10.54 -44.71 19.14
CA ILE A 218 10.60 -46.14 18.81
C ILE A 218 11.65 -46.85 19.69
N PHE A 219 12.81 -46.23 19.86
CA PHE A 219 13.85 -46.76 20.75
C PHE A 219 13.38 -46.78 22.22
N GLY A 220 12.74 -45.70 22.69
CA GLY A 220 12.22 -45.60 24.05
C GLY A 220 11.15 -46.67 24.33
N MET A 221 10.20 -46.87 23.41
CA MET A 221 9.19 -47.92 23.56
C MET A 221 9.81 -49.32 23.64
N SER A 222 10.75 -49.62 22.76
CA SER A 222 11.35 -50.96 22.72
C SER A 222 12.23 -51.28 23.93
N ASN A 223 12.79 -50.27 24.60
CA ASN A 223 13.74 -50.47 25.70
C ASN A 223 13.15 -50.17 27.09
N PHE A 224 12.19 -49.25 27.20
CA PHE A 224 11.75 -48.70 28.49
C PHE A 224 10.25 -48.89 28.79
N ALA A 225 9.49 -49.55 27.90
CA ALA A 225 8.04 -49.73 28.09
C ALA A 225 7.65 -50.44 29.40
N TYR A 226 8.50 -51.35 29.90
CA TYR A 226 8.22 -52.14 31.10
C TYR A 226 8.98 -51.69 32.34
N VAL A 227 9.70 -50.56 32.27
CA VAL A 227 10.45 -50.05 33.42
C VAL A 227 9.48 -49.73 34.54
N LYS A 228 9.85 -50.09 35.76
CA LYS A 228 9.06 -49.84 36.97
C LYS A 228 8.66 -48.36 37.06
N LYS A 229 7.38 -48.13 37.31
CA LYS A 229 6.78 -46.80 37.46
C LYS A 229 7.21 -46.18 38.79
N GLU A 230 7.90 -45.05 38.72
CA GLU A 230 8.43 -44.32 39.88
C GLU A 230 8.42 -42.79 39.60
N SER A 231 9.46 -42.05 40.01
CA SER A 231 9.47 -40.58 40.11
C SER A 231 8.87 -39.80 38.95
N GLY A 232 9.25 -40.14 37.71
CA GLY A 232 8.79 -39.45 36.50
C GLY A 232 8.14 -40.36 35.46
N ILE A 233 8.07 -41.67 35.71
CA ILE A 233 7.39 -42.64 34.85
C ILE A 233 6.13 -43.10 35.59
N ASP A 234 4.96 -42.71 35.08
CA ASP A 234 3.67 -43.07 35.66
C ASP A 234 2.72 -43.69 34.62
N ASP A 235 1.42 -43.79 34.92
CA ASP A 235 0.43 -44.37 34.01
C ASP A 235 0.15 -43.52 32.76
N MET A 236 0.49 -42.22 32.77
CA MET A 236 0.22 -41.28 31.69
C MET A 236 1.49 -40.82 30.96
N PHE A 237 2.59 -40.61 31.68
CA PHE A 237 3.91 -40.22 31.17
C PHE A 237 4.85 -41.43 31.25
N ASN A 238 4.89 -42.22 30.17
CA ASN A 238 5.72 -43.43 30.08
C ASN A 238 6.11 -43.74 28.63
N PHE A 239 6.86 -44.83 28.45
CA PHE A 239 7.28 -45.34 27.16
C PHE A 239 6.47 -46.57 26.70
N GLU A 240 5.26 -46.80 27.22
CA GLU A 240 4.46 -47.98 26.84
C GLU A 240 3.90 -47.86 25.42
N THR A 241 3.56 -46.64 25.00
CA THR A 241 2.96 -46.36 23.69
C THR A 241 3.70 -45.24 22.95
N PHE A 242 3.48 -45.16 21.64
CA PHE A 242 4.12 -44.15 20.79
C PHE A 242 3.72 -42.74 21.20
N GLY A 243 2.43 -42.53 21.51
CA GLY A 243 1.91 -41.23 21.95
C GLY A 243 2.55 -40.76 23.25
N ASN A 244 2.57 -41.62 24.27
CA ASN A 244 3.17 -41.31 25.57
C ASN A 244 4.68 -41.03 25.45
N SER A 245 5.37 -41.82 24.62
CA SER A 245 6.81 -41.64 24.35
C SER A 245 7.12 -40.29 23.68
N ILE A 246 6.28 -39.86 22.72
CA ILE A 246 6.42 -38.55 22.08
C ILE A 246 6.18 -37.41 23.07
N ILE A 247 5.21 -37.54 23.99
CA ILE A 247 4.97 -36.54 25.04
C ILE A 247 6.18 -36.42 25.97
N CYS A 248 6.74 -37.55 26.42
CA CYS A 248 7.94 -37.56 27.28
C CYS A 248 9.15 -36.93 26.55
N LEU A 249 9.38 -37.28 25.29
CA LEU A 249 10.48 -36.70 24.50
C LEU A 249 10.27 -35.22 24.21
N PHE A 250 9.03 -34.78 24.00
CA PHE A 250 8.72 -33.36 23.85
C PHE A 250 9.04 -32.56 25.12
N GLU A 251 8.77 -33.12 26.31
CA GLU A 251 9.20 -32.52 27.58
C GLU A 251 10.74 -32.42 27.67
N ILE A 252 11.44 -33.54 27.43
CA ILE A 252 12.91 -33.60 27.52
C ILE A 252 13.61 -32.75 26.43
N THR A 253 12.93 -32.41 25.32
CA THR A 253 13.48 -31.49 24.30
C THR A 253 13.87 -30.14 24.91
N THR A 254 13.17 -29.71 25.96
CA THR A 254 13.47 -28.49 26.72
C THR A 254 14.45 -28.72 27.87
N SER A 255 15.00 -29.94 28.01
CA SER A 255 15.76 -30.45 29.15
C SER A 255 15.02 -30.39 30.49
N ALA A 256 13.69 -30.32 30.47
CA ALA A 256 12.86 -30.42 31.67
C ALA A 256 12.60 -31.90 32.02
N GLY A 257 12.54 -32.21 33.31
CA GLY A 257 12.05 -33.51 33.83
C GLY A 257 12.87 -34.76 33.46
N TRP A 258 14.00 -34.61 32.77
CA TRP A 258 14.79 -35.74 32.26
C TRP A 258 15.39 -36.61 33.36
N ASP A 259 15.73 -36.02 34.50
CA ASP A 259 16.24 -36.72 35.68
C ASP A 259 15.17 -37.62 36.31
N GLY A 260 13.94 -37.13 36.39
CA GLY A 260 12.78 -37.89 36.88
C GLY A 260 12.46 -39.10 36.01
N LEU A 261 12.64 -38.99 34.69
CA LEU A 261 12.46 -40.06 33.72
C LEU A 261 13.65 -41.04 33.67
N LEU A 262 14.88 -40.56 33.93
CA LEU A 262 16.08 -41.40 33.92
C LEU A 262 16.20 -42.25 35.18
N ASN A 263 15.86 -41.72 36.36
CA ASN A 263 16.04 -42.41 37.65
C ASN A 263 15.49 -43.85 37.66
N PRO A 264 14.24 -44.12 37.24
CA PRO A 264 13.69 -45.48 37.24
C PRO A 264 14.41 -46.41 36.25
N ILE A 265 14.99 -45.86 35.18
CA ILE A 265 15.72 -46.60 34.14
C ILE A 265 17.13 -47.01 34.63
N LEU A 266 17.66 -46.34 35.65
CA LEU A 266 18.93 -46.69 36.29
C LEU A 266 18.80 -47.88 37.28
N ASN A 267 17.57 -48.26 37.66
CA ASN A 267 17.35 -49.38 38.56
C ASN A 267 17.58 -50.71 37.81
N SER A 268 18.57 -51.49 38.25
CA SER A 268 19.05 -52.69 37.52
C SER A 268 18.97 -54.00 38.30
N GLY A 269 18.63 -53.96 39.59
CA GLY A 269 18.38 -55.16 40.38
C GLY A 269 17.60 -54.91 41.67
N PRO A 270 17.28 -55.98 42.42
CA PRO A 270 16.57 -55.89 43.71
C PRO A 270 17.42 -55.15 44.77
N PRO A 271 16.82 -54.34 45.66
CA PRO A 271 15.37 -54.18 45.92
C PRO A 271 14.66 -53.15 45.02
N ASP A 272 15.38 -52.48 44.11
CA ASP A 272 14.85 -51.35 43.36
C ASP A 272 13.96 -51.79 42.18
N CYS A 273 14.23 -52.96 41.58
CA CYS A 273 13.38 -53.60 40.55
C CYS A 273 13.34 -55.13 40.69
N ASP A 274 12.36 -55.78 40.06
CA ASP A 274 12.17 -57.24 40.04
C ASP A 274 12.42 -57.79 38.62
N PRO A 275 13.52 -58.54 38.39
CA PRO A 275 13.85 -59.10 37.08
C PRO A 275 12.94 -60.28 36.67
N THR A 276 12.15 -60.82 37.60
CA THR A 276 11.29 -61.99 37.39
C THR A 276 9.81 -61.65 37.31
N LEU A 277 9.44 -60.37 37.41
CA LEU A 277 8.07 -59.91 37.31
C LEU A 277 7.41 -60.36 36.00
N GLU A 278 6.27 -61.05 36.09
CA GLU A 278 5.51 -61.47 34.90
C GLU A 278 4.55 -60.35 34.47
N ASN A 279 4.78 -59.78 33.27
CA ASN A 279 3.91 -58.76 32.68
C ASN A 279 2.73 -59.44 31.94
N PRO A 280 1.48 -59.30 32.42
CA PRO A 280 0.33 -60.02 31.86
C PRO A 280 0.13 -59.69 30.37
N GLY A 281 -0.03 -60.72 29.53
CA GLY A 281 -0.28 -60.56 28.10
C GLY A 281 0.97 -60.37 27.23
N THR A 282 2.18 -60.48 27.79
CA THR A 282 3.44 -60.40 27.04
C THR A 282 4.39 -61.54 27.41
N SER A 283 5.37 -61.84 26.55
CA SER A 283 6.43 -62.80 26.85
C SER A 283 7.65 -62.15 27.54
N VAL A 284 7.59 -60.86 27.85
CA VAL A 284 8.70 -60.09 28.44
C VAL A 284 8.59 -60.16 29.96
N ARG A 285 9.70 -60.53 30.62
CA ARG A 285 9.79 -60.64 32.08
C ARG A 285 10.70 -59.56 32.65
N GLY A 286 10.33 -59.06 33.82
CA GLY A 286 11.05 -58.07 34.59
C GLY A 286 10.61 -56.62 34.33
N ASP A 287 10.87 -55.76 35.31
CA ASP A 287 10.62 -54.30 35.26
C ASP A 287 11.90 -53.47 35.46
N CYS A 288 13.06 -54.13 35.40
CA CYS A 288 14.37 -53.50 35.54
C CYS A 288 14.77 -52.72 34.29
N GLY A 289 15.32 -51.53 34.50
CA GLY A 289 15.95 -50.72 33.47
C GLY A 289 17.37 -51.20 33.15
N ASN A 290 17.95 -50.60 32.11
CA ASN A 290 19.35 -50.80 31.74
C ASN A 290 20.11 -49.47 31.88
N PRO A 291 20.99 -49.32 32.90
CA PRO A 291 21.67 -48.06 33.17
C PRO A 291 22.49 -47.54 32.00
N SER A 292 23.21 -48.43 31.32
CA SER A 292 24.07 -48.07 30.18
C SER A 292 23.26 -47.55 29.00
N ILE A 293 22.15 -48.22 28.67
CA ILE A 293 21.26 -47.81 27.58
C ILE A 293 20.50 -46.53 27.95
N GLY A 294 20.03 -46.42 29.20
CA GLY A 294 19.36 -45.23 29.73
C GLY A 294 20.26 -43.99 29.65
N ILE A 295 21.46 -44.05 30.23
CA ILE A 295 22.41 -42.92 30.20
C ILE A 295 22.74 -42.53 28.74
N CYS A 296 23.03 -43.51 27.86
CA CYS A 296 23.30 -43.22 26.47
C CYS A 296 22.11 -42.56 25.77
N PHE A 297 20.90 -43.07 25.96
CA PHE A 297 19.68 -42.57 25.35
C PHE A 297 19.41 -41.11 25.75
N PHE A 298 19.36 -40.81 27.06
CA PHE A 298 19.04 -39.46 27.54
C PHE A 298 20.15 -38.46 27.23
N CYS A 299 21.42 -38.81 27.45
CA CYS A 299 22.53 -37.89 27.16
C CYS A 299 22.64 -37.58 25.66
N SER A 300 22.53 -38.59 24.79
CA SER A 300 22.58 -38.36 23.34
C SER A 300 21.38 -37.56 22.84
N TYR A 301 20.18 -37.84 23.37
CA TYR A 301 18.97 -37.08 23.02
C TYR A 301 19.07 -35.61 23.44
N ILE A 302 19.50 -35.32 24.67
CA ILE A 302 19.66 -33.95 25.18
C ILE A 302 20.67 -33.18 24.33
N ILE A 303 21.82 -33.78 24.00
CA ILE A 303 22.84 -33.11 23.17
C ILE A 303 22.28 -32.81 21.76
N ILE A 304 21.65 -33.79 21.11
CA ILE A 304 21.13 -33.62 19.75
C ILE A 304 19.99 -32.60 19.72
N SER A 305 19.02 -32.72 20.63
CA SER A 305 17.89 -31.80 20.72
C SER A 305 18.34 -30.38 21.05
N PHE A 306 19.27 -30.20 21.99
CA PHE A 306 19.85 -28.89 22.31
C PHE A 306 20.52 -28.25 21.10
N LEU A 307 21.34 -29.00 20.34
CA LEU A 307 21.97 -28.48 19.13
C LEU A 307 20.93 -28.04 18.08
N ILE A 308 19.86 -28.80 17.90
CA ILE A 308 18.79 -28.46 16.95
C ILE A 308 18.04 -27.20 17.42
N VAL A 309 17.66 -27.12 18.70
CA VAL A 309 16.90 -25.99 19.26
C VAL A 309 17.74 -24.70 19.27
N VAL A 310 19.02 -24.78 19.62
CA VAL A 310 19.93 -23.62 19.56
C VAL A 310 20.11 -23.14 18.13
N ASN A 311 20.33 -24.05 17.18
CA ASN A 311 20.46 -23.69 15.77
C ASN A 311 19.15 -23.08 15.22
N MET A 312 17.99 -23.56 15.67
CA MET A 312 16.69 -22.97 15.37
C MET A 312 16.62 -21.51 15.85
N TYR A 313 16.99 -21.27 17.10
CA TYR A 313 16.94 -19.94 17.71
C TYR A 313 17.90 -18.95 17.02
N ILE A 314 19.14 -19.39 16.75
CA ILE A 314 20.13 -18.59 16.02
C ILE A 314 19.60 -18.25 14.62
N ALA A 315 19.05 -19.23 13.90
CA ALA A 315 18.49 -19.00 12.57
C ALA A 315 17.35 -17.98 12.58
N ILE A 316 16.42 -18.09 13.54
CA ILE A 316 15.30 -17.14 13.68
C ILE A 316 15.80 -15.73 14.02
N ILE A 317 16.76 -15.60 14.94
CA ILE A 317 17.32 -14.30 15.30
C ILE A 317 18.05 -13.68 14.11
N LEU A 318 18.90 -14.45 13.43
CA LEU A 318 19.63 -13.95 12.28
C LEU A 318 18.69 -13.54 11.15
N GLU A 319 17.65 -14.32 10.87
CA GLU A 319 16.65 -13.96 9.86
C GLU A 319 15.90 -12.69 10.24
N ASN A 320 15.39 -12.58 11.47
CA ASN A 320 14.70 -11.36 11.92
C ASN A 320 15.62 -10.14 11.95
N PHE A 321 16.87 -10.29 12.39
CA PHE A 321 17.85 -9.21 12.38
C PHE A 321 18.22 -8.81 10.95
N ASN A 322 18.34 -9.77 10.04
CA ASN A 322 18.60 -9.50 8.63
C ASN A 322 17.41 -8.77 7.98
N VAL A 323 16.16 -9.20 8.25
CA VAL A 323 14.96 -8.50 7.76
C VAL A 323 14.88 -7.07 8.31
N ALA A 324 15.10 -6.88 9.62
CA ALA A 324 15.08 -5.55 10.23
C ALA A 324 16.21 -4.64 9.72
N THR A 325 17.40 -5.22 9.44
CA THR A 325 18.53 -4.49 8.85
C THR A 325 18.26 -4.13 7.38
N GLU A 326 17.72 -5.07 6.59
CA GLU A 326 17.31 -4.82 5.21
C GLU A 326 16.24 -3.70 5.17
N GLU A 327 15.21 -3.76 6.02
CA GLU A 327 14.14 -2.75 6.09
C GLU A 327 14.62 -1.37 6.56
N SER A 328 15.52 -1.31 7.55
CA SER A 328 16.09 -0.03 8.02
C SER A 328 17.14 0.56 7.07
N SER A 329 17.77 -0.27 6.25
CA SER A 329 18.76 0.17 5.25
C SER A 329 18.13 0.63 3.94
N GLU A 330 16.88 0.25 3.67
CA GLU A 330 16.11 0.68 2.51
C GLU A 330 15.62 2.13 2.74
N PRO A 331 15.99 3.09 1.86
CA PRO A 331 15.59 4.49 2.01
C PRO A 331 14.10 4.73 1.75
N LEU A 332 13.40 3.74 1.17
CA LEU A 332 11.96 3.76 0.91
C LEU A 332 11.37 2.39 1.29
N GLY A 333 10.49 2.39 2.29
CA GLY A 333 9.78 1.20 2.76
C GLY A 333 8.45 0.96 2.03
N GLU A 334 7.82 -0.20 2.28
CA GLU A 334 6.48 -0.48 1.73
C GLU A 334 5.41 0.50 2.23
N ASP A 335 5.58 0.97 3.46
CA ASP A 335 4.70 1.93 4.11
C ASP A 335 4.69 3.29 3.41
N ASP A 336 5.81 3.71 2.80
CA ASP A 336 5.93 4.98 2.10
C ASP A 336 5.11 4.97 0.80
N PHE A 337 5.13 3.83 0.10
CA PHE A 337 4.29 3.62 -1.09
C PHE A 337 2.81 3.55 -0.73
N GLU A 338 2.45 2.92 0.39
CA GLU A 338 1.08 2.88 0.88
C GLU A 338 0.59 4.30 1.26
N MET A 339 1.39 5.06 2.01
CA MET A 339 1.13 6.46 2.35
C MET A 339 0.95 7.34 1.10
N PHE A 340 1.76 7.12 0.06
CA PHE A 340 1.61 7.82 -1.22
C PHE A 340 0.25 7.52 -1.86
N TYR A 341 -0.15 6.25 -1.96
CA TYR A 341 -1.41 5.86 -2.58
C TYR A 341 -2.64 6.31 -1.76
N GLU A 342 -2.58 6.23 -0.42
CA GLU A 342 -3.63 6.77 0.47
C GLU A 342 -3.79 8.29 0.30
N THR A 343 -2.69 9.00 0.08
CA THR A 343 -2.74 10.44 -0.21
C THR A 343 -3.25 10.69 -1.63
N TRP A 344 -2.84 9.87 -2.61
CA TRP A 344 -3.26 9.97 -4.00
C TRP A 344 -4.78 9.83 -4.17
N GLU A 345 -5.38 8.87 -3.48
CA GLU A 345 -6.83 8.61 -3.51
C GLU A 345 -7.65 9.86 -3.17
N LYS A 346 -7.14 10.73 -2.28
CA LYS A 346 -7.80 12.00 -1.92
C LYS A 346 -7.76 13.04 -3.05
N PHE A 347 -6.80 12.93 -3.96
CA PHE A 347 -6.63 13.83 -5.10
C PHE A 347 -7.25 13.30 -6.39
N ASP A 348 -7.38 11.97 -6.52
CA ASP A 348 -8.01 11.26 -7.65
C ASP A 348 -9.08 10.25 -7.17
N PRO A 349 -10.26 10.72 -6.73
CA PRO A 349 -11.31 9.84 -6.18
C PRO A 349 -11.90 8.86 -7.21
N ASP A 350 -11.80 9.18 -8.49
CA ASP A 350 -12.36 8.36 -9.58
C ASP A 350 -11.36 7.31 -10.10
N ALA A 351 -10.16 7.24 -9.49
CA ALA A 351 -9.05 6.37 -9.90
C ALA A 351 -8.73 6.47 -11.41
N THR A 352 -8.71 7.71 -11.91
CA THR A 352 -8.31 8.02 -13.29
C THR A 352 -6.82 7.78 -13.52
N GLN A 353 -6.03 7.72 -12.45
CA GLN A 353 -4.56 7.70 -12.42
C GLN A 353 -3.91 9.02 -12.86
N PHE A 354 -4.69 10.10 -12.92
CA PHE A 354 -4.21 11.42 -13.34
C PHE A 354 -4.56 12.50 -12.32
N ILE A 355 -3.70 13.50 -12.19
CA ILE A 355 -4.01 14.77 -11.51
C ILE A 355 -3.67 15.95 -12.41
N ASP A 356 -4.41 17.05 -12.25
CA ASP A 356 -4.09 18.31 -12.91
C ASP A 356 -2.79 18.92 -12.34
N TYR A 357 -1.97 19.50 -13.21
CA TYR A 357 -0.69 20.13 -12.85
C TYR A 357 -0.83 21.20 -11.76
N SER A 358 -1.95 21.91 -11.73
CA SER A 358 -2.24 22.93 -10.71
C SER A 358 -2.28 22.36 -9.28
N ARG A 359 -2.70 21.10 -9.12
CA ARG A 359 -2.85 20.42 -7.82
C ARG A 359 -1.59 19.69 -7.38
N LEU A 360 -0.60 19.52 -8.27
CA LEU A 360 0.65 18.80 -7.98
C LEU A 360 1.40 19.39 -6.79
N SER A 361 1.45 20.72 -6.68
CA SER A 361 2.13 21.44 -5.59
C SER A 361 1.50 21.16 -4.23
N ASP A 362 0.18 21.02 -4.17
CA ASP A 362 -0.55 20.70 -2.95
C ASP A 362 -0.41 19.22 -2.60
N PHE A 363 -0.44 18.35 -3.62
CA PHE A 363 -0.27 16.91 -3.45
C PHE A 363 1.06 16.55 -2.79
N VAL A 364 2.19 16.99 -3.37
CA VAL A 364 3.53 16.63 -2.84
C VAL A 364 3.85 17.27 -1.48
N ASP A 365 3.15 18.34 -1.11
CA ASP A 365 3.27 18.99 0.20
C ASP A 365 2.47 18.25 1.29
N THR A 366 1.40 17.54 0.89
CA THR A 366 0.54 16.72 1.76
C THR A 366 1.15 15.36 2.11
N LEU A 367 2.08 14.88 1.29
CA LEU A 367 2.84 13.65 1.57
C LEU A 367 3.64 13.79 2.88
N GLN A 368 4.02 12.66 3.47
CA GLN A 368 4.91 12.60 4.63
C GLN A 368 6.35 12.32 4.19
N GLU A 369 7.32 12.63 5.05
CA GLU A 369 8.72 12.22 4.81
C GLU A 369 8.79 10.69 4.68
N PRO A 370 9.62 10.14 3.77
CA PRO A 370 10.66 10.82 2.95
C PRO A 370 10.18 11.40 1.61
N LEU A 371 8.95 11.12 1.17
CA LEU A 371 8.45 11.52 -0.17
C LEU A 371 7.93 12.97 -0.25
N ARG A 372 7.83 13.67 0.89
CA ARG A 372 7.31 15.04 0.97
C ARG A 372 8.24 16.06 0.31
N ILE A 373 7.67 16.93 -0.53
CA ILE A 373 8.33 18.16 -0.99
C ILE A 373 7.56 19.38 -0.46
N ALA A 374 8.02 19.91 0.66
CA ALA A 374 7.39 21.05 1.34
C ALA A 374 7.38 22.32 0.47
N LYS A 375 6.33 23.14 0.61
CA LYS A 375 6.26 24.43 -0.06
C LYS A 375 7.32 25.41 0.50
N PRO A 376 7.92 26.28 -0.35
CA PRO A 376 7.65 26.47 -1.78
C PRO A 376 8.36 25.43 -2.67
N ASN A 377 7.56 24.59 -3.36
CA ASN A 377 8.06 23.42 -4.10
C ASN A 377 8.03 23.59 -5.63
N LYS A 378 7.50 24.71 -6.14
CA LYS A 378 7.29 24.91 -7.59
C LYS A 378 8.57 24.80 -8.43
N ILE A 379 9.69 25.35 -7.96
CA ILE A 379 10.97 25.29 -8.68
C ILE A 379 11.43 23.83 -8.77
N LYS A 380 11.37 23.11 -7.65
CA LYS A 380 11.77 21.71 -7.57
C LYS A 380 10.88 20.80 -8.43
N LEU A 381 9.58 21.06 -8.49
CA LEU A 381 8.65 20.34 -9.39
C LEU A 381 8.92 20.60 -10.88
N ILE A 382 9.46 21.76 -11.24
CA ILE A 382 9.88 22.06 -12.62
C ILE A 382 11.17 21.32 -12.95
N THR A 383 12.11 21.20 -12.00
CA THR A 383 13.38 20.47 -12.21
C THR A 383 13.21 18.96 -12.31
N LEU A 384 12.11 18.40 -11.77
CA LEU A 384 11.78 16.96 -11.90
C LEU A 384 11.34 16.55 -13.32
N ASP A 385 11.09 17.51 -14.22
CA ASP A 385 10.77 17.29 -15.63
C ASP A 385 9.68 16.23 -15.92
N LEU A 386 8.53 16.35 -15.23
CA LEU A 386 7.45 15.39 -15.33
C LEU A 386 6.75 15.46 -16.71
N PRO A 387 6.43 14.32 -17.33
CA PRO A 387 5.67 14.28 -18.58
C PRO A 387 4.21 14.69 -18.35
N MET A 388 3.66 15.49 -19.27
CA MET A 388 2.27 15.95 -19.26
C MET A 388 1.48 15.40 -20.44
N VAL A 389 0.28 14.94 -20.13
CA VAL A 389 -0.75 14.41 -21.04
C VAL A 389 -1.75 15.54 -21.38
N PRO A 390 -2.44 15.49 -22.54
CA PRO A 390 -3.41 16.51 -22.93
C PRO A 390 -4.39 16.90 -21.82
N GLY A 391 -4.57 18.21 -21.64
CA GLY A 391 -5.36 18.79 -20.54
C GLY A 391 -4.54 19.19 -19.30
N ASP A 392 -3.22 19.36 -19.43
CA ASP A 392 -2.30 19.72 -18.31
C ASP A 392 -2.37 18.70 -17.15
N LYS A 393 -2.46 17.40 -17.49
CA LYS A 393 -2.55 16.29 -16.53
C LYS A 393 -1.27 15.49 -16.44
N ILE A 394 -0.98 14.94 -15.27
CA ILE A 394 0.22 14.12 -15.00
C ILE A 394 -0.23 12.77 -14.43
N HIS A 395 0.42 11.70 -14.88
CA HIS A 395 0.12 10.33 -14.45
C HIS A 395 0.73 10.01 -13.07
N CYS A 396 -0.03 9.28 -12.25
CA CYS A 396 0.32 8.87 -10.88
C CYS A 396 1.72 8.27 -10.75
N LEU A 397 2.00 7.31 -11.61
CA LEU A 397 3.23 6.54 -11.60
C LEU A 397 4.44 7.38 -12.05
N ASP A 398 4.24 8.43 -12.85
CA ASP A 398 5.33 9.34 -13.23
C ASP A 398 5.74 10.24 -12.06
N ILE A 399 4.77 10.67 -11.25
CA ILE A 399 5.03 11.44 -10.03
C ILE A 399 5.72 10.55 -9.00
N LEU A 400 5.18 9.35 -8.74
CA LEU A 400 5.76 8.42 -7.79
C LEU A 400 7.19 8.02 -8.19
N PHE A 401 7.40 7.78 -9.49
CA PHE A 401 8.72 7.49 -10.02
C PHE A 401 9.70 8.65 -9.83
N ALA A 402 9.30 9.88 -10.14
CA ALA A 402 10.16 11.06 -9.94
C ALA A 402 10.49 11.33 -8.47
N LEU A 403 9.52 11.15 -7.55
CA LEU A 403 9.76 11.27 -6.11
C LEU A 403 10.69 10.17 -5.59
N THR A 404 10.51 8.94 -6.09
CA THR A 404 11.38 7.80 -5.75
C THR A 404 12.82 8.08 -6.20
N LYS A 405 13.00 8.60 -7.42
CA LYS A 405 14.31 9.01 -7.94
C LYS A 405 14.94 10.12 -7.10
N GLU A 406 14.16 11.11 -6.68
CA GLU A 406 14.64 12.22 -5.84
C GLU A 406 15.15 11.75 -4.48
N VAL A 407 14.45 10.80 -3.84
CA VAL A 407 14.85 10.25 -2.52
C VAL A 407 16.08 9.34 -2.64
N LEU A 408 16.16 8.54 -3.71
CA LEU A 408 17.28 7.61 -3.94
C LEU A 408 18.56 8.33 -4.41
N GLY A 409 18.45 9.55 -4.94
CA GLY A 409 19.56 10.33 -5.47
C GLY A 409 20.00 9.92 -6.89
N ASP A 410 20.75 10.80 -7.55
CA ASP A 410 21.47 10.52 -8.80
C ASP A 410 22.93 10.17 -8.46
N SER A 411 23.21 8.91 -8.13
CA SER A 411 24.60 8.41 -8.17
C SER A 411 24.92 8.02 -9.61
N GLY A 412 25.92 8.67 -10.22
CA GLY A 412 26.25 8.50 -11.65
C GLY A 412 26.65 7.08 -12.08
N GLU A 413 26.92 6.18 -11.13
CA GLU A 413 27.19 4.75 -11.39
C GLU A 413 25.91 3.92 -11.60
N MET A 414 24.74 4.46 -11.25
CA MET A 414 23.44 3.81 -11.39
C MET A 414 22.76 4.09 -12.73
N ASP A 415 23.18 5.08 -13.52
CA ASP A 415 22.41 5.60 -14.67
C ASP A 415 22.11 4.56 -15.76
N ALA A 416 23.05 3.66 -16.08
CA ALA A 416 22.83 2.61 -17.08
C ALA A 416 21.88 1.50 -16.58
N LEU A 417 22.00 1.13 -15.29
CA LEU A 417 21.10 0.16 -14.66
C LEU A 417 19.70 0.77 -14.51
N LYS A 418 19.64 2.03 -14.08
CA LYS A 418 18.45 2.86 -13.93
C LYS A 418 17.66 2.93 -15.22
N GLN A 419 18.30 3.25 -16.34
CA GLN A 419 17.65 3.28 -17.65
C GLN A 419 17.09 1.90 -18.05
N THR A 420 17.86 0.84 -17.85
CA THR A 420 17.40 -0.54 -18.13
C THR A 420 16.23 -0.96 -17.24
N MET A 421 16.23 -0.54 -15.97
CA MET A 421 15.18 -0.82 -15.01
C MET A 421 13.92 0.00 -15.27
N GLU A 422 14.08 1.26 -15.67
CA GLU A 422 13.02 2.13 -16.17
C GLU A 422 12.36 1.51 -17.40
N GLU A 423 13.12 1.06 -18.38
CA GLU A 423 12.60 0.38 -19.58
C GLU A 423 11.82 -0.90 -19.23
N LYS A 424 12.35 -1.74 -18.32
CA LYS A 424 11.65 -2.95 -17.84
C LYS A 424 10.36 -2.61 -17.10
N PHE A 425 10.38 -1.57 -16.28
CA PHE A 425 9.20 -1.11 -15.54
C PHE A 425 8.13 -0.51 -16.45
N MET A 426 8.56 0.25 -17.46
CA MET A 426 7.71 0.80 -18.52
C MET A 426 7.08 -0.32 -19.35
N ALA A 427 7.84 -1.36 -19.68
CA ALA A 427 7.34 -2.55 -20.38
C ALA A 427 6.37 -3.39 -19.52
N ALA A 428 6.58 -3.45 -18.20
CA ALA A 428 5.72 -4.17 -17.26
C ALA A 428 4.41 -3.45 -16.94
N ASN A 429 4.30 -2.15 -17.24
CA ASN A 429 3.10 -1.34 -17.01
C ASN A 429 2.49 -0.80 -18.34
N PRO A 430 1.91 -1.68 -19.18
CA PRO A 430 1.39 -1.32 -20.50
C PRO A 430 0.19 -0.36 -20.50
N SER A 431 -0.42 -0.04 -19.35
CA SER A 431 -1.45 1.02 -19.26
C SER A 431 -0.92 2.39 -19.66
N LYS A 432 0.40 2.61 -19.59
CA LYS A 432 1.09 3.84 -20.04
C LYS A 432 1.19 3.96 -21.57
N VAL A 433 1.05 2.86 -22.32
CA VAL A 433 1.21 2.82 -23.79
C VAL A 433 0.09 3.58 -24.53
N SER A 434 -1.00 3.94 -23.84
CA SER A 434 -2.15 4.61 -24.46
C SER A 434 -2.07 6.15 -24.51
N TYR A 435 -1.07 6.77 -23.88
CA TYR A 435 -0.99 8.24 -23.79
C TYR A 435 0.40 8.74 -24.17
N GLU A 436 0.54 9.27 -25.39
CA GLU A 436 1.77 9.95 -25.80
C GLU A 436 1.91 11.29 -25.03
N PRO A 437 3.02 11.52 -24.30
CA PRO A 437 3.26 12.80 -23.66
C PRO A 437 3.38 13.92 -24.70
N ILE A 438 2.65 15.02 -24.52
CA ILE A 438 2.70 16.16 -25.46
C ILE A 438 3.87 17.11 -25.09
N THR A 439 4.13 17.30 -23.80
CA THR A 439 5.13 18.25 -23.29
C THR A 439 5.58 17.87 -21.86
N THR A 440 6.63 18.48 -21.35
CA THR A 440 7.15 18.25 -19.98
C THR A 440 7.04 19.51 -19.12
N THR A 441 7.12 19.40 -17.80
CA THR A 441 7.02 20.57 -16.90
C THR A 441 8.07 21.63 -17.19
N LEU A 442 9.29 21.21 -17.55
CA LEU A 442 10.37 22.13 -17.93
C LEU A 442 10.09 22.80 -19.27
N LYS A 443 9.64 22.04 -20.29
CA LYS A 443 9.28 22.58 -21.61
C LYS A 443 8.12 23.57 -21.53
N ARG A 444 7.10 23.27 -20.72
CA ARG A 444 5.96 24.18 -20.46
C ARG A 444 6.43 25.48 -19.82
N LYS A 445 7.35 25.42 -18.84
CA LYS A 445 7.92 26.63 -18.25
C LYS A 445 8.72 27.44 -19.26
N HIS A 446 9.47 26.76 -20.12
CA HIS A 446 10.22 27.40 -21.19
C HIS A 446 9.29 28.11 -22.19
N GLU A 447 8.19 27.47 -22.61
CA GLU A 447 7.15 28.06 -23.45
C GLU A 447 6.53 29.30 -22.82
N GLU A 448 6.20 29.25 -21.52
CA GLU A 448 5.66 30.40 -20.78
C GLU A 448 6.65 31.57 -20.75
N VAL A 449 7.92 31.30 -20.46
CA VAL A 449 8.99 32.33 -20.44
C VAL A 449 9.20 32.92 -21.84
N CYS A 450 9.19 32.08 -22.87
CA CYS A 450 9.30 32.52 -24.26
C CYS A 450 8.10 33.39 -24.66
N ALA A 451 6.88 32.99 -24.30
CA ALA A 451 5.67 33.78 -24.53
C ALA A 451 5.77 35.15 -23.82
N ILE A 452 6.19 35.19 -22.56
CA ILE A 452 6.39 36.45 -21.81
C ILE A 452 7.44 37.33 -22.48
N LYS A 453 8.58 36.77 -22.92
CA LYS A 453 9.63 37.52 -23.62
C LYS A 453 9.12 38.08 -24.95
N ILE A 454 8.42 37.29 -25.75
CA ILE A 454 7.85 37.71 -27.02
C ILE A 454 6.79 38.80 -26.80
N GLN A 455 5.87 38.59 -25.86
CA GLN A 455 4.85 39.58 -25.51
C GLN A 455 5.47 40.90 -25.02
N ARG A 456 6.51 40.82 -24.18
CA ARG A 456 7.22 42.00 -23.67
C ARG A 456 7.97 42.74 -24.80
N ALA A 457 8.64 42.00 -25.69
CA ALA A 457 9.31 42.55 -26.85
C ALA A 457 8.31 43.19 -27.82
N TYR A 458 7.18 42.54 -28.08
CA TYR A 458 6.10 43.02 -28.94
C TYR A 458 5.45 44.28 -28.36
N ARG A 459 5.11 44.29 -27.06
CA ARG A 459 4.60 45.49 -26.37
C ARG A 459 5.59 46.65 -26.42
N ARG A 460 6.89 46.38 -26.22
CA ARG A 460 7.95 47.41 -26.34
C ARG A 460 8.10 47.92 -27.76
N HIS A 461 8.01 47.04 -28.75
CA HIS A 461 8.05 47.40 -30.17
C HIS A 461 6.85 48.26 -30.56
N LEU A 462 5.64 47.90 -30.15
CA LEU A 462 4.43 48.73 -30.34
C LEU A 462 4.54 50.10 -29.65
N LEU A 463 5.13 50.15 -28.45
CA LEU A 463 5.35 51.40 -27.73
C LEU A 463 6.39 52.30 -28.44
N GLN A 464 7.50 51.74 -28.93
CA GLN A 464 8.47 52.50 -29.72
C GLN A 464 7.88 53.01 -31.04
N ARG A 465 7.06 52.19 -31.69
CA ARG A 465 6.33 52.53 -32.91
C ARG A 465 5.34 53.68 -32.69
N SER A 466 4.51 53.58 -31.66
CA SER A 466 3.59 54.66 -31.27
C SER A 466 4.31 55.95 -30.85
N VAL A 467 5.41 55.88 -30.09
CA VAL A 467 6.21 57.07 -29.73
C VAL A 467 6.87 57.72 -30.95
N LYS A 468 7.40 56.93 -31.90
CA LYS A 468 7.95 57.46 -33.16
C LYS A 468 6.88 58.15 -34.00
N GLN A 469 5.70 57.55 -34.11
CA GLN A 469 4.57 58.13 -34.83
C GLN A 469 4.07 59.42 -34.15
N ALA A 470 3.95 59.44 -32.82
CA ALA A 470 3.56 60.63 -32.05
C ALA A 470 4.60 61.74 -32.15
N SER A 471 5.90 61.42 -32.04
CA SER A 471 6.99 62.39 -32.22
C SER A 471 7.05 62.95 -33.65
N TYR A 472 6.73 62.13 -34.66
CA TYR A 472 6.61 62.58 -36.05
C TYR A 472 5.39 63.51 -36.23
N MET A 473 4.20 63.15 -35.73
CA MET A 473 3.01 64.02 -35.79
C MET A 473 3.21 65.34 -35.03
N TYR A 474 3.86 65.31 -33.86
CA TYR A 474 4.18 66.51 -33.10
C TYR A 474 5.15 67.44 -33.87
N ARG A 475 6.21 66.90 -34.48
CA ARG A 475 7.17 67.70 -35.28
C ARG A 475 6.55 68.27 -36.56
N HIS A 476 5.68 67.52 -37.25
CA HIS A 476 5.00 68.02 -38.45
C HIS A 476 3.78 68.90 -38.18
N SER A 477 3.34 69.03 -36.91
CA SER A 477 2.35 70.06 -36.55
C SER A 477 2.94 71.48 -36.53
N GLN A 478 4.27 71.63 -36.47
CA GLN A 478 4.98 72.92 -36.44
C GLN A 478 5.67 73.31 -37.75
N ASP A 479 6.02 72.36 -38.64
CA ASP A 479 6.66 72.66 -39.93
C ASP A 479 5.96 71.90 -41.08
N GLY A 480 5.44 72.66 -42.06
CA GLY A 480 4.76 72.17 -43.26
C GLY A 480 5.69 71.61 -44.34
N SER A 481 6.72 70.86 -43.96
CA SER A 481 7.63 70.18 -44.88
C SER A 481 7.19 68.72 -45.06
N GLY A 482 7.00 68.27 -46.30
CA GLY A 482 6.42 66.96 -46.62
C GLY A 482 7.45 65.84 -46.68
N ASP A 483 7.74 65.19 -45.56
CA ASP A 483 8.38 63.86 -45.56
C ASP A 483 7.41 62.77 -45.08
N ARG A 484 7.56 61.52 -45.52
CA ARG A 484 6.52 60.46 -45.35
C ARG A 484 6.40 59.97 -43.90
N ALA A 485 5.16 59.88 -43.39
CA ALA A 485 4.85 59.33 -42.06
C ALA A 485 5.34 57.87 -41.88
N PRO A 486 5.92 57.52 -40.72
CA PRO A 486 6.43 56.17 -40.44
C PRO A 486 5.37 55.07 -40.51
N GLU A 487 4.14 55.37 -40.12
CA GLU A 487 3.02 54.42 -40.17
C GLU A 487 1.83 54.97 -40.95
N LYS A 488 1.30 54.16 -41.88
CA LYS A 488 0.23 54.55 -42.79
C LYS A 488 -1.09 53.82 -42.56
N GLU A 489 -1.06 52.61 -41.99
CA GLU A 489 -2.25 51.80 -41.72
C GLU A 489 -2.09 51.01 -40.41
N GLY A 490 -3.20 50.80 -39.69
CA GLY A 490 -3.28 50.05 -38.43
C GLY A 490 -3.78 50.86 -37.24
N LEU A 491 -4.06 50.19 -36.12
CA LEU A 491 -4.61 50.81 -34.89
C LEU A 491 -3.75 51.94 -34.33
N ILE A 492 -2.42 51.87 -34.48
CA ILE A 492 -1.48 52.90 -33.99
C ILE A 492 -1.61 54.17 -34.84
N ALA A 493 -1.72 54.04 -36.16
CA ALA A 493 -1.90 55.18 -37.05
C ALA A 493 -3.25 55.87 -36.83
N SER A 494 -4.34 55.11 -36.61
CA SER A 494 -5.69 55.65 -36.38
C SER A 494 -5.89 56.26 -35.00
N THR A 495 -5.27 55.71 -33.94
CA THR A 495 -5.35 56.28 -32.59
C THR A 495 -4.50 57.54 -32.45
N MET A 496 -3.30 57.57 -33.05
CA MET A 496 -2.44 58.75 -33.01
C MET A 496 -2.99 59.89 -33.88
N SER A 497 -3.59 59.60 -35.04
CA SER A 497 -4.26 60.63 -35.86
C SER A 497 -5.48 61.23 -35.17
N LYS A 498 -6.17 60.46 -34.32
CA LYS A 498 -7.29 60.95 -33.52
C LYS A 498 -6.86 61.86 -32.37
N MET A 499 -5.64 61.72 -31.84
CA MET A 499 -5.09 62.59 -30.79
C MET A 499 -4.37 63.82 -31.34
N TYR A 500 -3.68 63.70 -32.49
CA TYR A 500 -2.79 64.74 -33.05
C TYR A 500 -3.16 65.21 -34.47
N GLY A 501 -4.29 64.76 -35.03
CA GLY A 501 -4.78 65.20 -36.35
C GLY A 501 -5.40 66.59 -36.34
N PRO A 502 -5.60 67.21 -37.53
CA PRO A 502 -6.01 68.60 -37.69
C PRO A 502 -7.42 68.94 -37.15
N GLU A 503 -8.21 67.95 -36.73
CA GLU A 503 -9.53 68.19 -36.11
C GLU A 503 -9.45 68.60 -34.62
N ASN A 504 -8.29 68.48 -33.97
CA ASN A 504 -8.14 68.83 -32.56
C ASN A 504 -7.74 70.31 -32.31
N GLY A 505 -7.76 71.13 -33.36
CA GLY A 505 -7.47 72.57 -33.27
C GLY A 505 -8.61 73.44 -32.75
N ASN A 506 -9.84 72.92 -32.61
CA ASN A 506 -11.00 73.66 -32.11
C ASN A 506 -11.78 72.83 -31.09
N SER A 507 -11.23 72.63 -29.91
CA SER A 507 -12.00 72.23 -28.72
C SER A 507 -11.33 72.72 -27.44
N ALA A 508 -11.21 74.04 -27.33
CA ALA A 508 -11.20 74.80 -26.07
C ALA A 508 -11.58 76.25 -26.44
N ALA A 509 -12.62 76.91 -25.96
CA ALA A 509 -13.73 76.58 -25.07
C ALA A 509 -14.74 77.74 -25.21
N GLN A 510 -16.06 77.50 -25.14
CA GLN A 510 -16.98 78.26 -24.27
C GLN A 510 -18.45 77.81 -24.40
N SER A 511 -18.99 77.43 -23.24
CA SER A 511 -20.38 77.18 -22.82
C SER A 511 -21.32 78.39 -23.03
N GLN A 512 -22.66 78.30 -23.17
CA GLN A 512 -23.66 77.96 -22.13
C GLN A 512 -25.13 77.93 -22.64
N GLY A 513 -26.02 77.30 -21.85
CA GLY A 513 -27.50 77.49 -21.73
C GLY A 513 -28.24 76.15 -21.65
N GLU A 514 -29.00 75.72 -20.62
CA GLU A 514 -29.85 76.41 -19.61
C GLU A 514 -29.95 75.64 -18.25
N GLU A 515 -30.49 76.34 -17.23
CA GLU A 515 -30.76 76.03 -15.81
C GLU A 515 -31.66 74.78 -15.54
N LYS A 516 -31.84 74.17 -14.34
CA LYS A 516 -32.04 74.71 -12.96
C LYS A 516 -32.11 73.57 -11.88
N SER A 517 -31.37 73.75 -10.76
CA SER A 517 -31.60 73.49 -9.28
C SER A 517 -32.51 72.37 -8.72
N PRO A 518 -32.43 71.96 -7.40
CA PRO A 518 -31.85 72.70 -6.24
C PRO A 518 -31.07 71.93 -5.11
N SER A 519 -30.41 72.76 -4.27
CA SER A 519 -30.09 72.67 -2.80
C SER A 519 -29.16 71.55 -2.27
N GLY A 520 -28.20 71.77 -1.37
CA GLY A 520 -27.77 72.95 -0.58
C GLY A 520 -26.55 72.63 0.33
N GLU A 521 -25.91 73.71 0.78
CA GLU A 521 -25.10 73.91 2.02
C GLU A 521 -23.72 73.26 2.29
N THR A 522 -22.72 74.17 2.29
CA THR A 522 -21.65 74.43 3.29
C THR A 522 -20.44 73.50 3.51
N GLY A 523 -19.24 74.10 3.39
CA GLY A 523 -18.15 73.96 4.39
C GLY A 523 -16.92 73.11 3.99
N PRO A 524 -15.66 73.58 4.17
CA PRO A 524 -14.48 73.05 3.46
C PRO A 524 -13.60 72.08 4.29
N THR A 525 -12.42 71.76 3.72
CA THR A 525 -11.10 71.37 4.31
C THR A 525 -10.54 69.95 4.07
N THR A 526 -9.43 69.92 3.31
CA THR A 526 -8.16 69.17 3.49
C THR A 526 -8.00 67.65 3.29
N THR A 527 -6.84 67.34 2.65
CA THR A 527 -6.00 66.12 2.63
C THR A 527 -6.43 64.92 1.75
N GLY A 528 -5.55 64.55 0.80
CA GLY A 528 -5.60 63.28 0.04
C GLY A 528 -4.93 62.11 0.78
N PRO A 529 -4.46 61.03 0.12
CA PRO A 529 -4.65 60.62 -1.27
C PRO A 529 -5.13 59.14 -1.46
N THR A 530 -5.69 58.87 -2.65
CA THR A 530 -5.61 57.64 -3.49
C THR A 530 -5.74 56.23 -2.85
N THR A 531 -6.81 55.50 -3.20
CA THR A 531 -6.80 54.22 -3.96
C THR A 531 -8.21 53.59 -3.99
N THR A 532 -8.81 53.47 -5.17
CA THR A 532 -10.09 52.76 -5.39
C THR A 532 -9.84 51.42 -6.08
N GLY A 533 -10.37 50.37 -5.45
CA GLY A 533 -10.48 49.01 -6.00
C GLY A 533 -11.65 48.85 -6.97
N LEU A 534 -11.58 47.76 -7.72
CA LEU A 534 -12.60 47.24 -8.62
C LEU A 534 -13.63 46.37 -7.90
N THR A 535 -14.91 46.61 -8.22
CA THR A 535 -16.06 45.68 -8.29
C THR A 535 -17.20 46.52 -8.89
N SER A 536 -18.21 46.08 -9.63
CA SER A 536 -18.72 44.83 -10.19
C SER A 536 -19.94 45.26 -11.00
N VAL A 537 -20.25 44.66 -12.15
CA VAL A 537 -21.52 44.90 -12.86
C VAL A 537 -22.08 43.57 -13.36
N SER A 538 -23.28 43.22 -12.88
CA SER A 538 -24.20 42.25 -13.49
C SER A 538 -25.06 42.95 -14.56
N PRO A 539 -25.65 42.20 -15.49
CA PRO A 539 -27.10 42.32 -15.61
C PRO A 539 -27.83 40.99 -15.88
N SER A 540 -29.09 40.99 -15.47
CA SER A 540 -30.12 39.97 -15.66
C SER A 540 -31.06 40.32 -16.83
N ASP A 541 -31.81 39.28 -17.23
CA ASP A 541 -33.08 39.26 -17.95
C ASP A 541 -33.10 39.27 -19.49
N THR A 542 -33.34 38.08 -20.07
CA THR A 542 -34.55 37.81 -20.89
C THR A 542 -34.74 36.29 -21.11
N THR A 543 -35.94 35.78 -20.81
CA THR A 543 -36.44 34.41 -21.07
C THR A 543 -37.44 34.42 -22.27
N PRO A 544 -38.06 33.29 -22.71
CA PRO A 544 -37.63 32.44 -23.82
C PRO A 544 -38.76 32.24 -24.87
N PRO A 545 -38.64 31.25 -25.79
CA PRO A 545 -39.78 30.36 -26.01
C PRO A 545 -39.42 28.86 -26.00
N THR A 546 -40.45 28.07 -25.71
CA THR A 546 -40.53 26.64 -25.35
C THR A 546 -40.73 25.70 -26.58
N PRO A 547 -40.87 24.37 -26.43
CA PRO A 547 -40.00 23.38 -27.09
C PRO A 547 -40.66 22.56 -28.22
N VAL A 548 -39.84 21.83 -28.97
CA VAL A 548 -40.28 20.75 -29.88
C VAL A 548 -39.57 19.44 -29.50
N SER A 549 -40.34 18.38 -29.25
CA SER A 549 -39.89 17.02 -28.95
C SER A 549 -39.27 16.31 -30.15
N PRO A 550 -38.51 15.23 -29.92
CA PRO A 550 -38.82 14.01 -30.66
C PRO A 550 -38.78 12.74 -29.80
N SER A 551 -39.84 11.95 -29.94
CA SER A 551 -39.86 10.51 -29.68
C SER A 551 -39.17 9.76 -30.83
N GLU A 552 -38.72 8.53 -30.52
CA GLU A 552 -38.31 7.45 -31.44
C GLU A 552 -37.00 7.61 -32.23
N ALA A 553 -35.95 6.93 -31.75
CA ALA A 553 -34.86 6.46 -32.58
C ALA A 553 -34.49 5.02 -32.20
N ALA A 554 -34.37 4.20 -33.24
CA ALA A 554 -34.43 2.76 -33.26
C ALA A 554 -33.17 2.03 -32.73
N LEU A 555 -33.39 0.76 -32.35
CA LEU A 555 -32.35 -0.24 -32.08
C LEU A 555 -31.42 -0.46 -33.28
N PRO A 556 -30.13 -0.75 -33.06
CA PRO A 556 -29.30 -1.46 -34.02
C PRO A 556 -29.48 -2.98 -33.89
N SER A 557 -29.66 -3.60 -35.05
CA SER A 557 -29.83 -5.03 -35.34
C SER A 557 -28.65 -5.92 -34.96
N SER A 558 -29.01 -7.16 -34.59
CA SER A 558 -28.15 -8.35 -34.41
C SER A 558 -27.25 -8.69 -35.61
N PRO A 559 -26.03 -9.20 -35.39
CA PRO A 559 -25.21 -9.79 -36.46
C PRO A 559 -25.67 -11.24 -36.80
N PRO A 560 -25.45 -11.70 -38.05
CA PRO A 560 -26.02 -12.94 -38.58
C PRO A 560 -25.28 -14.22 -38.11
N PRO A 561 -25.91 -15.41 -38.22
CA PRO A 561 -25.36 -16.66 -37.72
C PRO A 561 -24.51 -17.40 -38.77
N GLY A 562 -23.44 -18.06 -38.30
CA GLY A 562 -22.90 -19.27 -38.92
C GLY A 562 -21.71 -19.11 -39.86
N GLN A 563 -20.49 -19.25 -39.32
CA GLN A 563 -19.44 -20.01 -40.02
C GLN A 563 -18.49 -20.67 -39.01
N THR A 564 -18.50 -21.99 -39.04
CA THR A 564 -17.62 -22.95 -38.34
C THR A 564 -16.20 -22.94 -38.92
N VAL A 565 -15.15 -22.73 -38.10
CA VAL A 565 -13.79 -23.32 -38.29
C VAL A 565 -13.10 -23.52 -36.93
N ARG A 566 -12.26 -24.55 -36.90
CA ARG A 566 -11.70 -25.43 -35.84
C ARG A 566 -10.75 -24.84 -34.77
N PRO A 567 -10.50 -25.60 -33.68
CA PRO A 567 -9.61 -25.25 -32.58
C PRO A 567 -8.14 -25.62 -32.84
N GLY A 568 -7.24 -24.86 -32.19
CA GLY A 568 -5.90 -25.29 -31.79
C GLY A 568 -4.76 -24.85 -32.69
N VAL A 569 -3.88 -23.98 -32.16
CA VAL A 569 -2.41 -24.16 -32.18
C VAL A 569 -1.87 -23.46 -30.93
N LYS A 570 -1.28 -24.24 -30.03
CA LYS A 570 -0.28 -23.80 -29.05
C LYS A 570 1.06 -23.75 -29.79
N GLU A 571 1.81 -22.66 -29.64
CA GLU A 571 3.27 -22.59 -29.74
C GLU A 571 3.65 -21.15 -29.33
N SER A 572 4.23 -20.94 -28.14
CA SER A 572 5.67 -21.09 -27.87
C SER A 572 6.50 -20.14 -28.74
N LEU A 573 6.93 -19.01 -28.15
CA LEU A 573 8.13 -18.23 -28.48
C LEU A 573 8.19 -17.08 -27.47
N VAL A 574 9.26 -16.80 -26.74
CA VAL A 574 10.54 -17.44 -26.41
C VAL A 574 10.93 -16.80 -25.08
#